data_AF-A0A2V5Z8M8-F1
#
_entry.id   AF-A0A2V5Z8M8-F1
#
_cell.length_a   1.000
_cell.length_b   1.000
_cell.length_c   1.000
_cell.angle_alpha   90.00
_cell.angle_beta   90.00
_cell.angle_gamma   90.00
#
_symmetry.space_group_name_H-M   'P 1'
#
loop_
_entity.id
_entity.type
_entity.pdbx_description
1 polymer ?
#
loop_
_entity_poly.entity_id
_entity_poly.type
_entity_poly.pdbx_seq_one_letter_code
_entity_poly.pdbx_strand_id
1 'polypeptide(L)'
;LQEVARNLWAPNFLNAWRAVQYVESHDEVYRDRGQRIPRLSDGSNSRSWYARSRSRVVAAVLMLAPGIPMIFMGQSFLEDKQWADDAGNHPDLLLWWEGLDFGKDANMGRFHRFMEELIRLRRAEPALRSETLSVLHVHNDNRILAFQRWLPGEGRDVVVVASLNDNAFANYELPWPGIGRWREIFNSDSYDDYPANGNGGGIESYGMPRDGQPATSRVFIPSNSVLVFAR
;
A
#
# COMPACT_ATOMS: atom_id res chain seq x y z
N LEU A 1 -2.60 -6.09 13.15
CA LEU A 1 -1.58 -6.19 12.06
C LEU A 1 -0.95 -7.58 11.96
N GLN A 2 -0.84 -8.34 13.06
CA GLN A 2 -0.28 -9.70 13.00
C GLN A 2 -0.94 -10.59 11.93
N GLU A 3 -2.26 -10.49 11.78
CA GLU A 3 -3.01 -11.24 10.77
C GLU A 3 -2.72 -10.76 9.35
N VAL A 4 -2.61 -9.46 9.12
CA VAL A 4 -2.20 -8.89 7.82
C VAL A 4 -0.81 -9.40 7.45
N ALA A 5 0.15 -9.36 8.39
CA ALA A 5 1.51 -9.86 8.18
C ALA A 5 1.54 -11.34 7.80
N ARG A 6 0.71 -12.19 8.43
CA ARG A 6 0.58 -13.61 8.07
C ARG A 6 -0.03 -13.83 6.69
N ASN A 7 -0.88 -12.91 6.23
CA ASN A 7 -1.56 -13.00 4.94
C ASN A 7 -0.90 -12.19 3.82
N LEU A 8 0.26 -11.55 4.06
CA LEU A 8 1.10 -11.00 2.98
C LEU A 8 1.55 -12.10 2.00
N TRP A 9 1.64 -13.33 2.50
CA TRP A 9 1.78 -14.52 1.69
C TRP A 9 0.50 -15.32 1.75
N ALA A 10 0.05 -15.86 0.61
CA ALA A 10 -1.13 -16.70 0.55
C ALA A 10 -0.92 -17.99 1.37
N PRO A 11 -1.66 -18.20 2.47
CA PRO A 11 -1.50 -19.40 3.29
C PRO A 11 -1.72 -20.66 2.46
N ASN A 12 -0.98 -21.72 2.74
CA ASN A 12 -1.07 -23.04 2.09
C ASN A 12 -0.59 -23.11 0.64
N PHE A 13 -0.10 -22.01 0.05
CA PHE A 13 0.53 -22.05 -1.27
C PHE A 13 2.06 -22.10 -1.14
N LEU A 14 2.68 -23.04 -1.86
CA LEU A 14 4.16 -23.16 -1.93
C LEU A 14 4.81 -22.01 -2.72
N ASN A 15 4.06 -21.40 -3.64
CA ASN A 15 4.53 -20.32 -4.48
C ASN A 15 3.48 -19.22 -4.57
N ALA A 16 3.94 -17.97 -4.59
CA ALA A 16 3.10 -16.78 -4.60
C ALA A 16 2.26 -16.69 -5.88
N TRP A 17 2.83 -17.10 -7.03
CA TRP A 17 2.11 -17.08 -8.32
C TRP A 17 0.89 -18.00 -8.39
N ARG A 18 0.71 -18.91 -7.42
CA ARG A 18 -0.46 -19.80 -7.35
C ARG A 18 -1.68 -19.18 -6.69
N ALA A 19 -1.54 -17.96 -6.16
CA ALA A 19 -2.63 -17.25 -5.51
C ALA A 19 -2.88 -15.89 -6.16
N VAL A 20 -4.15 -15.61 -6.40
CA VAL A 20 -4.65 -14.28 -6.71
C VAL A 20 -5.14 -13.66 -5.41
N GLN A 21 -4.54 -12.54 -5.02
CA GLN A 21 -4.92 -11.79 -3.82
C GLN A 21 -5.72 -10.57 -4.22
N TYR A 22 -6.74 -10.24 -3.43
CA TYR A 22 -7.56 -9.07 -3.65
C TYR A 22 -8.07 -8.54 -2.32
N VAL A 23 -8.54 -7.29 -2.34
CA VAL A 23 -9.18 -6.62 -1.21
C VAL A 23 -10.60 -6.17 -1.56
N GLU A 24 -10.94 -6.15 -2.85
CA GLU A 24 -12.28 -5.95 -3.39
C GLU A 24 -12.48 -6.90 -4.57
N SER A 25 -13.70 -7.41 -4.72
CA SER A 25 -14.13 -8.15 -5.91
C SER A 25 -15.56 -7.75 -6.25
N HIS A 26 -15.99 -8.10 -7.46
CA HIS A 26 -17.37 -7.86 -7.90
C HIS A 26 -18.42 -8.49 -6.98
N ASP A 27 -18.12 -9.65 -6.41
CA ASP A 27 -18.98 -10.32 -5.44
C ASP A 27 -19.02 -9.56 -4.10
N GLU A 28 -17.87 -9.10 -3.61
CA GLU A 28 -17.80 -8.43 -2.30
C GLU A 28 -18.53 -7.08 -2.30
N VAL A 29 -18.42 -6.32 -3.39
CA VAL A 29 -18.99 -4.96 -3.48
C VAL A 29 -20.26 -4.90 -4.33
N TYR A 30 -20.90 -6.04 -4.59
CA TYR A 30 -22.18 -6.09 -5.31
C TYR A 30 -23.25 -5.24 -4.62
N ARG A 31 -24.20 -4.71 -5.40
CA ARG A 31 -25.38 -3.97 -4.92
C ARG A 31 -26.07 -4.79 -3.84
N ASP A 32 -26.14 -4.32 -2.61
CA ASP A 32 -26.63 -5.03 -1.41
C ASP A 32 -25.61 -5.78 -0.52
N ARG A 33 -24.33 -5.84 -0.92
CA ARG A 33 -23.27 -6.51 -0.15
C ARG A 33 -22.35 -5.54 0.58
N GLY A 34 -21.05 -5.81 0.58
CA GLY A 34 -20.04 -4.99 1.22
C GLY A 34 -19.89 -3.61 0.58
N GLN A 35 -19.35 -2.69 1.36
CA GLN A 35 -19.00 -1.35 0.89
C GLN A 35 -17.60 -1.35 0.29
N ARG A 36 -17.32 -0.41 -0.61
CA ARG A 36 -15.96 -0.21 -1.13
C ARG A 36 -15.01 0.36 -0.07
N ILE A 37 -13.70 0.16 -0.26
CA ILE A 37 -12.64 0.56 0.66
C ILE A 37 -12.72 2.04 1.07
N PRO A 38 -12.98 3.02 0.18
CA PRO A 38 -13.06 4.42 0.62
C PRO A 38 -14.18 4.64 1.64
N ARG A 39 -15.32 3.96 1.49
CA ARG A 39 -16.47 4.02 2.39
C ARG A 39 -16.25 3.23 3.68
N LEU A 40 -15.56 2.09 3.60
CA LEU A 40 -15.12 1.34 4.80
C LEU A 40 -14.09 2.13 5.62
N SER A 41 -13.24 2.89 4.93
CA SER A 41 -12.17 3.68 5.54
C SER A 41 -12.71 4.91 6.28
N ASP A 42 -13.76 5.53 5.75
CA ASP A 42 -14.54 6.58 6.41
C ASP A 42 -15.99 6.56 5.89
N GLY A 43 -16.91 6.06 6.73
CA GLY A 43 -18.33 5.94 6.39
C GLY A 43 -19.06 7.28 6.28
N SER A 44 -18.49 8.36 6.83
CA SER A 44 -19.09 9.69 6.79
C SER A 44 -18.73 10.45 5.51
N ASN A 45 -17.50 10.28 5.04
CA ASN A 45 -16.98 10.95 3.85
C ASN A 45 -15.92 10.08 3.16
N SER A 46 -16.32 9.42 2.07
CA SER A 46 -15.49 8.56 1.23
C SER A 46 -14.41 9.29 0.44
N ARG A 47 -14.33 10.63 0.56
CA ARG A 47 -13.27 11.48 0.01
C ARG A 47 -12.44 12.18 1.09
N SER A 48 -12.71 11.92 2.37
CA SER A 48 -11.91 12.48 3.46
C SER A 48 -10.44 12.07 3.36
N TRP A 49 -9.58 12.79 4.06
CA TRP A 49 -8.17 12.38 4.17
C TRP A 49 -8.04 10.94 4.70
N TYR A 50 -8.86 10.52 5.67
CA TYR A 50 -8.87 9.15 6.17
C TYR A 50 -9.27 8.14 5.09
N ALA A 51 -10.32 8.43 4.31
CA ALA A 51 -10.74 7.55 3.22
C ALA A 51 -9.64 7.36 2.18
N ARG A 52 -9.01 8.46 1.76
CA ARG A 52 -7.98 8.48 0.71
C ARG A 52 -6.69 7.82 1.16
N SER A 53 -6.18 8.20 2.33
CA SER A 53 -4.91 7.69 2.87
C SER A 53 -4.97 6.20 3.18
N ARG A 54 -6.02 5.73 3.85
CA ARG A 54 -6.21 4.29 4.14
C ARG A 54 -6.40 3.47 2.87
N SER A 55 -7.14 3.99 1.88
CA SER A 55 -7.26 3.33 0.56
C SER A 55 -5.91 3.17 -0.13
N ARG A 56 -5.01 4.16 -0.03
CA ARG A 56 -3.64 4.04 -0.56
C ARG A 56 -2.84 2.98 0.18
N VAL A 57 -2.92 2.93 1.51
CA VAL A 57 -2.24 1.89 2.31
C VAL A 57 -2.69 0.49 1.91
N VAL A 58 -4.01 0.28 1.81
CA VAL A 58 -4.57 -1.03 1.42
C VAL A 58 -4.11 -1.42 0.01
N ALA A 59 -4.21 -0.51 -0.96
CA ALA A 59 -3.77 -0.76 -2.33
C ALA A 59 -2.25 -1.04 -2.42
N ALA A 60 -1.43 -0.29 -1.68
CA ALA A 60 0.01 -0.50 -1.65
C ALA A 60 0.40 -1.83 -0.99
N VAL A 61 -0.22 -2.22 0.12
CA VAL A 61 0.04 -3.54 0.73
C VAL A 61 -0.29 -4.67 -0.25
N LEU A 62 -1.45 -4.61 -0.92
CA LEU A 62 -1.81 -5.59 -1.95
C LEU A 62 -0.80 -5.62 -3.10
N MET A 63 -0.42 -4.45 -3.61
CA MET A 63 0.45 -4.32 -4.78
C MET A 63 1.93 -4.57 -4.49
N LEU A 64 2.36 -4.53 -3.23
CA LEU A 64 3.77 -4.68 -2.85
C LEU A 64 4.05 -6.00 -2.14
N ALA A 65 3.01 -6.75 -1.77
CA ALA A 65 3.12 -8.13 -1.31
C ALA A 65 3.48 -9.13 -2.45
N PRO A 66 4.02 -10.31 -2.11
CA PRO A 66 4.16 -11.43 -3.04
C PRO A 66 2.82 -11.85 -3.68
N GLY A 67 2.89 -12.44 -4.87
CA GLY A 67 1.74 -13.06 -5.53
C GLY A 67 1.14 -12.23 -6.67
N ILE A 68 -0.05 -12.60 -7.14
CA ILE A 68 -0.75 -11.91 -8.23
C ILE A 68 -1.82 -11.00 -7.62
N PRO A 69 -1.61 -9.67 -7.57
CA PRO A 69 -2.65 -8.75 -7.11
C PRO A 69 -3.75 -8.64 -8.16
N MET A 70 -5.00 -8.72 -7.73
CA MET A 70 -6.19 -8.38 -8.51
C MET A 70 -6.76 -7.06 -8.00
N ILE A 71 -7.03 -6.15 -8.94
CA ILE A 71 -7.69 -4.86 -8.69
C ILE A 71 -9.06 -4.93 -9.36
N PHE A 72 -10.12 -4.63 -8.63
CA PHE A 72 -11.46 -4.58 -9.20
C PHE A 72 -11.74 -3.21 -9.86
N MET A 73 -12.59 -3.17 -10.88
CA MET A 73 -12.85 -1.91 -11.58
C MET A 73 -13.44 -0.85 -10.63
N GLY A 74 -13.02 0.40 -10.80
CA GLY A 74 -13.31 1.50 -9.87
C GLY A 74 -12.29 1.65 -8.75
N GLN A 75 -11.67 0.56 -8.29
CA GLN A 75 -10.70 0.60 -7.20
C GLN A 75 -9.47 1.43 -7.56
N SER A 76 -9.07 1.42 -8.84
CA SER A 76 -7.88 2.14 -9.33
C SER A 76 -8.02 3.66 -9.31
N PHE A 77 -9.20 4.21 -9.00
CA PHE A 77 -9.45 5.66 -9.01
C PHE A 77 -10.37 6.12 -7.87
N LEU A 78 -10.42 5.36 -6.77
CA LEU A 78 -11.18 5.72 -5.56
C LEU A 78 -12.71 5.76 -5.76
N GLU A 79 -13.26 4.85 -6.58
CA GLU A 79 -14.71 4.63 -6.60
C GLU A 79 -15.21 4.19 -5.22
N ASP A 80 -16.34 4.73 -4.78
CA ASP A 80 -16.92 4.48 -3.47
C ASP A 80 -18.31 3.87 -3.50
N LYS A 81 -18.97 3.88 -4.66
CA LYS A 81 -20.28 3.26 -4.84
C LYS A 81 -20.15 1.76 -4.97
N GLN A 82 -21.12 1.02 -4.41
CA GLN A 82 -21.26 -0.41 -4.72
C GLN A 82 -21.48 -0.63 -6.22
N TRP A 83 -21.31 -1.86 -6.67
CA TRP A 83 -21.34 -2.21 -8.09
C TRP A 83 -22.56 -3.04 -8.46
N ALA A 84 -23.12 -2.82 -9.65
CA ALA A 84 -24.15 -3.65 -10.25
C ALA A 84 -23.77 -4.03 -11.68
N ASP A 85 -24.11 -5.26 -12.08
CA ASP A 85 -24.01 -5.76 -13.45
C ASP A 85 -25.19 -5.36 -14.35
N ASP A 86 -26.28 -4.85 -13.77
CA ASP A 86 -27.47 -4.42 -14.48
C ASP A 86 -27.57 -2.89 -14.53
N ALA A 87 -27.04 -2.32 -15.62
CA ALA A 87 -27.04 -0.88 -15.88
C ALA A 87 -28.45 -0.29 -16.06
N GLY A 88 -29.45 -1.10 -16.44
CA GLY A 88 -30.81 -0.62 -16.69
C GLY A 88 -31.56 -0.32 -15.40
N ASN A 89 -31.43 -1.22 -14.42
CA ASN A 89 -32.11 -1.08 -13.12
C ASN A 89 -31.28 -0.30 -12.09
N HIS A 90 -29.95 -0.26 -12.26
CA HIS A 90 -29.03 0.39 -11.31
C HIS A 90 -28.04 1.36 -11.99
N PRO A 91 -28.51 2.37 -12.74
CA PRO A 91 -27.64 3.33 -13.40
C PRO A 91 -26.79 4.15 -12.41
N ASP A 92 -27.25 4.30 -11.17
CA ASP A 92 -26.54 4.97 -10.07
C ASP A 92 -25.31 4.19 -9.58
N LEU A 93 -25.24 2.88 -9.81
CA LEU A 93 -24.15 1.99 -9.40
C LEU A 93 -23.11 1.71 -10.50
N LEU A 94 -23.22 2.42 -11.63
CA LEU A 94 -22.17 2.45 -12.65
C LEU A 94 -20.96 3.25 -12.16
N LEU A 95 -19.77 2.92 -12.70
CA LEU A 95 -18.55 3.66 -12.40
C LEU A 95 -18.71 5.15 -12.72
N TRP A 96 -18.28 6.01 -11.80
CA TRP A 96 -18.35 7.45 -11.97
C TRP A 96 -17.11 7.99 -12.70
N TRP A 97 -17.09 7.79 -14.02
CA TRP A 97 -15.96 8.21 -14.87
C TRP A 97 -15.69 9.71 -14.87
N GLU A 98 -16.73 10.54 -14.74
CA GLU A 98 -16.55 12.00 -14.64
C GLU A 98 -15.70 12.41 -13.44
N GLY A 99 -15.65 11.58 -12.38
CA GLY A 99 -14.79 11.84 -11.22
C GLY A 99 -13.30 11.84 -11.55
N LEU A 100 -12.86 11.22 -12.64
CA LEU A 100 -11.47 11.30 -13.10
C LEU A 100 -11.08 12.66 -13.68
N ASP A 101 -12.06 13.49 -14.05
CA ASP A 101 -11.79 14.89 -14.37
C ASP A 101 -11.40 15.64 -13.09
N PHE A 102 -10.18 16.20 -13.07
CA PHE A 102 -9.67 16.97 -11.95
C PHE A 102 -10.56 18.15 -11.56
N GLY A 103 -11.35 18.70 -12.49
CA GLY A 103 -12.34 19.75 -12.21
C GLY A 103 -13.59 19.25 -11.49
N LYS A 104 -13.85 17.93 -11.48
CA LYS A 104 -15.00 17.29 -10.81
C LYS A 104 -14.59 16.68 -9.47
N ASP A 105 -13.52 15.89 -9.46
CA ASP A 105 -12.95 15.35 -8.23
C ASP A 105 -11.43 15.17 -8.35
N ALA A 106 -10.69 16.18 -7.91
CA ALA A 106 -9.23 16.12 -7.87
C ALA A 106 -8.68 14.95 -7.04
N ASN A 107 -9.46 14.38 -6.09
CA ASN A 107 -8.99 13.27 -5.28
C ASN A 107 -8.95 11.95 -6.06
N MET A 108 -9.96 11.69 -6.89
CA MET A 108 -9.99 10.51 -7.75
C MET A 108 -8.84 10.56 -8.76
N GLY A 109 -8.59 11.73 -9.37
CA GLY A 109 -7.45 11.94 -10.26
C GLY A 109 -6.09 11.72 -9.57
N ARG A 110 -5.91 12.25 -8.35
CA ARG A 110 -4.67 12.01 -7.56
C ARG A 110 -4.50 10.55 -7.15
N PHE A 111 -5.58 9.88 -6.77
CA PHE A 111 -5.56 8.46 -6.44
C PHE A 111 -5.24 7.59 -7.66
N HIS A 112 -5.79 7.96 -8.82
CA HIS A 112 -5.47 7.29 -10.08
C HIS A 112 -3.99 7.38 -10.42
N ARG A 113 -3.39 8.58 -10.32
CA ARG A 113 -1.94 8.77 -10.48
C ARG A 113 -1.13 7.95 -9.47
N PHE A 114 -1.58 7.87 -8.23
CA PHE A 114 -0.97 6.99 -7.21
C PHE A 114 -0.95 5.53 -7.66
N MET A 115 -2.07 5.02 -8.18
CA MET A 115 -2.15 3.64 -8.68
C MET A 115 -1.24 3.40 -9.89
N GLU A 116 -1.17 4.34 -10.84
CA GLU A 116 -0.26 4.24 -12.00
C GLU A 116 1.20 4.16 -11.56
N GLU A 117 1.62 5.02 -10.64
CA GLU A 117 2.98 5.06 -10.13
C GLU A 117 3.32 3.84 -9.27
N LEU A 118 2.38 3.34 -8.47
CA LEU A 118 2.52 2.09 -7.71
C LEU A 118 2.66 0.87 -8.62
N ILE A 119 1.88 0.80 -9.70
CA ILE A 119 2.01 -0.25 -10.73
C ILE A 119 3.37 -0.14 -11.42
N ARG A 120 3.80 1.07 -11.77
CA ARG A 120 5.11 1.32 -12.39
C ARG A 120 6.24 0.89 -11.47
N LEU A 121 6.15 1.20 -10.17
CA LEU A 121 7.09 0.78 -9.13
C LEU A 121 7.23 -0.74 -9.07
N ARG A 122 6.11 -1.48 -8.96
CA ARG A 122 6.13 -2.96 -8.95
C ARG A 122 6.77 -3.54 -10.20
N ARG A 123 6.60 -2.90 -11.36
CA ARG A 123 7.22 -3.35 -12.62
C ARG A 123 8.72 -3.06 -12.66
N ALA A 124 9.12 -1.87 -12.21
CA ALA A 124 10.49 -1.37 -12.23
C ALA A 124 11.40 -2.11 -11.24
N GLU A 125 10.88 -2.49 -10.06
CA GLU A 125 11.64 -3.19 -9.02
C GLU A 125 11.37 -4.71 -9.08
N PRO A 126 12.27 -5.54 -9.65
CA PRO A 126 11.96 -6.96 -9.84
C PRO A 126 11.81 -7.73 -8.51
N ALA A 127 12.42 -7.24 -7.42
CA ALA A 127 12.24 -7.79 -6.08
C ALA A 127 10.77 -7.79 -5.63
N LEU A 128 9.97 -6.78 -6.03
CA LEU A 128 8.53 -6.73 -5.69
C LEU A 128 7.72 -7.82 -6.40
N ARG A 129 8.29 -8.44 -7.45
CA ARG A 129 7.68 -9.54 -8.22
C ARG A 129 8.34 -10.90 -7.94
N SER A 130 9.29 -10.98 -7.01
CA SER A 130 9.93 -12.23 -6.63
C SER A 130 9.08 -13.04 -5.63
N GLU A 131 9.52 -14.24 -5.30
CA GLU A 131 8.86 -15.09 -4.30
C GLU A 131 9.31 -14.80 -2.86
N THR A 132 10.23 -13.86 -2.66
CA THR A 132 10.85 -13.65 -1.35
C THR A 132 10.02 -12.71 -0.48
N LEU A 133 9.93 -12.99 0.81
CA LEU A 133 9.27 -12.15 1.79
C LEU A 133 9.93 -12.36 3.15
N SER A 134 10.20 -11.26 3.85
CA SER A 134 10.57 -11.30 5.27
C SER A 134 9.81 -10.19 5.98
N VAL A 135 8.99 -10.55 6.97
CA VAL A 135 8.34 -9.55 7.83
C VAL A 135 9.38 -9.07 8.83
N LEU A 136 9.79 -7.81 8.69
CA LEU A 136 10.85 -7.22 9.50
C LEU A 136 10.30 -6.70 10.83
N HIS A 137 9.10 -6.14 10.83
CA HIS A 137 8.54 -5.48 12.00
C HIS A 137 7.01 -5.51 11.96
N VAL A 138 6.41 -5.86 13.09
CA VAL A 138 4.96 -5.73 13.33
C VAL A 138 4.77 -5.11 14.70
N HIS A 139 4.19 -3.92 14.73
CA HIS A 139 3.92 -3.22 15.98
C HIS A 139 2.46 -2.81 16.03
N ASN A 140 1.63 -3.60 16.72
CA ASN A 140 0.17 -3.45 16.69
C ASN A 140 -0.30 -2.11 17.30
N ASP A 141 0.31 -1.65 18.40
CA ASP A 141 -0.13 -0.44 19.10
C ASP A 141 0.13 0.83 18.25
N ASN A 142 1.35 0.97 17.74
CA ASN A 142 1.71 2.03 16.79
C ASN A 142 1.15 1.79 15.38
N ARG A 143 0.55 0.63 15.11
CA ARG A 143 0.00 0.25 13.80
C ARG A 143 1.00 0.35 12.65
N ILE A 144 2.23 -0.13 12.88
CA ILE A 144 3.30 -0.18 11.86
C ILE A 144 3.55 -1.63 11.41
N LEU A 145 3.67 -1.81 10.09
CA LEU A 145 4.08 -3.05 9.45
C LEU A 145 5.25 -2.75 8.50
N ALA A 146 6.36 -3.47 8.64
CA ALA A 146 7.46 -3.41 7.68
C ALA A 146 7.84 -4.79 7.17
N PHE A 147 8.09 -4.90 5.87
CA PHE A 147 8.52 -6.15 5.25
C PHE A 147 9.51 -5.91 4.11
N GLN A 148 10.37 -6.89 3.88
CA GLN A 148 11.40 -6.92 2.86
C GLN A 148 10.99 -7.82 1.70
N ARG A 149 11.38 -7.42 0.50
CA ARG A 149 11.36 -8.18 -0.75
C ARG A 149 12.76 -8.09 -1.38
N TRP A 150 13.25 -9.15 -2.01
CA TRP A 150 14.59 -9.15 -2.65
C TRP A 150 14.68 -10.13 -3.82
N LEU A 151 15.71 -10.01 -4.65
CA LEU A 151 16.07 -11.04 -5.64
C LEU A 151 17.14 -11.97 -5.06
N PRO A 152 16.87 -13.29 -4.94
CA PRO A 152 17.87 -14.24 -4.49
C PRO A 152 19.15 -14.17 -5.32
N GLY A 153 20.31 -14.04 -4.66
CA GLY A 153 21.62 -14.04 -5.32
C GLY A 153 22.03 -12.74 -6.02
N GLU A 154 21.11 -11.80 -6.26
CA GLU A 154 21.41 -10.54 -6.95
C GLU A 154 21.50 -9.31 -6.02
N GLY A 155 20.90 -9.37 -4.82
CA GLY A 155 20.60 -8.14 -4.07
C GLY A 155 19.45 -7.38 -4.73
N ARG A 156 19.32 -6.06 -4.56
CA ARG A 156 18.12 -5.24 -4.90
C ARG A 156 16.97 -5.39 -3.91
N ASP A 157 17.33 -5.37 -2.65
CA ASP A 157 16.40 -5.37 -1.56
C ASP A 157 15.49 -4.15 -1.62
N VAL A 158 14.21 -4.39 -1.38
CA VAL A 158 13.17 -3.39 -1.22
C VAL A 158 12.54 -3.60 0.16
N VAL A 159 12.46 -2.52 0.94
CA VAL A 159 11.77 -2.50 2.23
C VAL A 159 10.52 -1.64 2.09
N VAL A 160 9.38 -2.22 2.42
CA VAL A 160 8.07 -1.54 2.44
C VAL A 160 7.72 -1.27 3.90
N VAL A 161 7.37 -0.04 4.21
CA VAL A 161 6.92 0.40 5.53
C VAL A 161 5.50 0.94 5.38
N ALA A 162 4.53 0.29 6.01
CA ALA A 162 3.14 0.70 6.02
C ALA A 162 2.74 1.16 7.43
N SER A 163 2.21 2.38 7.51
CA SER A 163 1.60 2.95 8.70
C SER A 163 0.09 2.97 8.55
N LEU A 164 -0.63 2.39 9.51
CA LEU A 164 -2.08 2.53 9.67
C LEU A 164 -2.39 3.43 10.88
N ASN A 165 -1.40 4.23 11.30
CA ASN A 165 -1.56 5.20 12.37
C ASN A 165 -2.06 6.53 11.81
N ASP A 166 -3.00 7.15 12.50
CA ASP A 166 -3.50 8.48 12.12
C ASP A 166 -2.48 9.60 12.47
N ASN A 167 -1.42 9.28 13.22
CA ASN A 167 -0.32 10.19 13.57
C ASN A 167 1.00 9.79 12.88
N ALA A 168 1.81 10.80 12.56
CA ALA A 168 3.14 10.62 12.00
C ALA A 168 4.16 10.33 13.10
N PHE A 169 5.25 9.66 12.72
CA PHE A 169 6.39 9.40 13.58
C PHE A 169 7.63 10.09 13.03
N ALA A 170 8.24 10.96 13.83
CA ALA A 170 9.39 11.75 13.36
C ALA A 170 10.70 10.95 13.28
N ASN A 171 10.89 9.97 14.17
CA ASN A 171 12.14 9.23 14.34
C ASN A 171 11.86 7.77 14.74
N TYR A 172 11.02 7.08 13.98
CA TYR A 172 10.64 5.71 14.30
C TYR A 172 11.81 4.76 14.00
N GLU A 173 12.25 4.00 15.00
CA GLU A 173 13.34 3.04 14.81
C GLU A 173 12.81 1.74 14.17
N LEU A 174 13.31 1.41 12.99
CA LEU A 174 12.99 0.18 12.27
C LEU A 174 14.22 -0.71 12.09
N PRO A 175 14.05 -2.05 12.14
CA PRO A 175 15.08 -3.01 11.75
C PRO A 175 15.27 -3.06 10.22
N TRP A 176 16.52 -3.26 9.77
CA TRP A 176 16.90 -3.26 8.36
C TRP A 176 17.83 -4.45 8.02
N PRO A 177 17.65 -5.07 6.84
CA PRO A 177 18.38 -6.29 6.48
C PRO A 177 19.87 -6.06 6.14
N GLY A 178 20.31 -4.80 6.03
CA GLY A 178 21.71 -4.48 5.78
C GLY A 178 22.03 -3.04 6.14
N ILE A 179 23.31 -2.81 6.48
CA ILE A 179 23.90 -1.51 6.79
C ILE A 179 24.07 -0.69 5.49
N GLY A 180 23.97 0.64 5.62
CA GLY A 180 24.23 1.60 4.57
C GLY A 180 22.99 2.38 4.14
N ARG A 181 23.11 3.05 2.99
CA ARG A 181 22.07 3.90 2.42
C ARG A 181 20.92 3.10 1.83
N TRP A 182 19.71 3.54 2.14
CA TRP A 182 18.46 3.09 1.51
C TRP A 182 17.74 4.28 0.91
N ARG A 183 17.49 4.25 -0.39
CA ARG A 183 16.82 5.33 -1.11
C ARG A 183 15.32 5.22 -0.91
N GLU A 184 14.66 6.31 -0.51
CA GLU A 184 13.20 6.40 -0.52
C GLU A 184 12.74 6.57 -1.98
N ILE A 185 12.19 5.49 -2.56
CA ILE A 185 11.78 5.45 -3.97
C ILE A 185 10.28 5.64 -4.16
N PHE A 186 9.50 5.60 -3.08
CA PHE A 186 8.06 5.86 -3.11
C PHE A 186 7.56 6.33 -1.75
N ASN A 187 6.65 7.31 -1.76
CA ASN A 187 5.98 7.83 -0.58
C ASN A 187 4.54 8.21 -0.92
N SER A 188 3.58 7.45 -0.37
CA SER A 188 2.16 7.65 -0.66
C SER A 188 1.56 8.94 -0.10
N ASP A 189 2.27 9.65 0.77
CA ASP A 189 1.83 10.94 1.34
C ASP A 189 1.91 12.07 0.30
N SER A 190 2.76 11.90 -0.73
CA SER A 190 2.97 12.85 -1.84
C SER A 190 1.73 13.17 -2.68
N TYR A 191 0.66 12.40 -2.52
CA TYR A 191 -0.60 12.60 -3.25
C TYR A 191 -1.62 13.42 -2.48
N ASP A 192 -1.35 13.71 -1.20
CA ASP A 192 -2.14 14.66 -0.42
C ASP A 192 -1.35 15.95 -0.19
N ASP A 193 -0.06 15.83 0.15
CA ASP A 193 0.84 16.95 0.42
C ASP A 193 2.07 16.87 -0.49
N TYR A 194 2.37 17.95 -1.22
CA TYR A 194 3.56 18.03 -2.06
C TYR A 194 4.32 19.36 -1.85
N PRO A 195 5.64 19.32 -1.54
CA PRO A 195 6.43 18.12 -1.28
C PRO A 195 5.95 17.41 0.00
N ALA A 196 5.94 16.07 -0.02
CA ALA A 196 5.57 15.28 1.13
C ALA A 196 6.58 15.45 2.27
N ASN A 197 6.12 15.26 3.51
CA ASN A 197 7.04 14.97 4.60
C ASN A 197 7.65 13.57 4.36
N GLY A 198 8.96 13.44 4.55
CA GLY A 198 9.68 12.22 4.20
C GLY A 198 11.13 12.26 4.64
N ASN A 199 11.93 11.33 4.14
CA ASN A 199 13.29 11.10 4.62
C ASN A 199 14.35 11.79 3.74
N GLY A 200 14.03 12.92 3.10
CA GLY A 200 15.00 13.64 2.26
C GLY A 200 15.61 12.81 1.12
N GLY A 201 14.85 11.85 0.57
CA GLY A 201 15.28 10.95 -0.50
C GLY A 201 15.91 9.64 -0.03
N GLY A 202 16.08 9.41 1.28
CA GLY A 202 16.51 8.13 1.82
C GLY A 202 17.06 8.20 3.23
N ILE A 203 17.25 7.02 3.83
CA ILE A 203 17.81 6.88 5.18
C ILE A 203 19.19 6.26 5.12
N GLU A 204 19.93 6.39 6.23
CA GLU A 204 21.15 5.64 6.47
C GLU A 204 20.89 4.66 7.61
N SER A 205 21.20 3.38 7.39
CA SER A 205 21.05 2.32 8.39
C SER A 205 22.41 1.95 8.98
N TYR A 206 22.43 1.68 10.28
CA TYR A 206 23.67 1.49 11.04
C TYR A 206 23.68 0.13 11.74
N GLY A 207 24.88 -0.38 12.03
CA GLY A 207 25.10 -1.69 12.67
C GLY A 207 24.65 -1.72 14.13
N MET A 208 23.34 -1.75 14.34
CA MET A 208 22.67 -1.89 15.62
C MET A 208 21.55 -2.93 15.45
N PRO A 209 21.81 -4.20 15.76
CA PRO A 209 20.85 -5.27 15.51
C PRO A 209 19.53 -5.09 16.27
N ARG A 210 18.41 -5.39 15.59
CA ARG A 210 17.05 -5.29 16.14
C ARG A 210 16.12 -6.24 15.40
N ASP A 211 15.18 -6.86 16.10
CA ASP A 211 14.14 -7.75 15.53
C ASP A 211 14.70 -8.81 14.56
N GLY A 212 15.88 -9.36 14.89
CA GLY A 212 16.57 -10.38 14.09
C GLY A 212 17.28 -9.84 12.83
N GLN A 213 17.31 -8.53 12.63
CA GLN A 213 18.01 -7.87 11.53
C GLN A 213 19.33 -7.23 12.00
N PRO A 214 20.35 -7.12 11.12
CA PRO A 214 21.68 -6.64 11.49
C PRO A 214 21.78 -5.13 11.66
N ALA A 215 20.86 -4.36 11.09
CA ALA A 215 20.90 -2.90 11.07
C ALA A 215 19.62 -2.27 11.61
N THR A 216 19.72 -1.01 12.03
CA THR A 216 18.59 -0.17 12.45
C THR A 216 18.74 1.22 11.82
N SER A 217 17.61 1.86 11.52
CA SER A 217 17.57 3.28 11.17
C SER A 217 16.35 3.96 11.78
N ARG A 218 16.45 5.28 11.93
CA ARG A 218 15.34 6.15 12.29
C ARG A 218 14.69 6.68 11.02
N VAL A 219 13.39 6.48 10.93
CA VAL A 219 12.59 6.80 9.75
C VAL A 219 11.52 7.80 10.15
N PHE A 220 11.38 8.86 9.37
CA PHE A 220 10.16 9.65 9.37
C PHE A 220 9.08 8.85 8.65
N ILE A 221 8.00 8.53 9.36
CA ILE A 221 6.85 7.78 8.84
C ILE A 221 5.62 8.69 8.88
N PRO A 222 5.10 9.15 7.72
CA PRO A 222 3.87 9.94 7.68
C PRO A 222 2.65 9.17 8.23
N SER A 223 1.60 9.91 8.59
CA SER A 223 0.33 9.30 9.01
C SER A 223 -0.33 8.54 7.85
N ASN A 224 -0.92 7.37 8.11
CA ASN A 224 -1.65 6.54 7.13
C ASN A 224 -0.95 6.45 5.76
N SER A 225 0.34 6.11 5.77
CA SER A 225 1.16 6.12 4.55
C SER A 225 1.88 4.81 4.30
N VAL A 226 2.40 4.67 3.08
CA VAL A 226 3.35 3.65 2.69
C VAL A 226 4.59 4.31 2.12
N LEU A 227 5.73 3.93 2.68
CA LEU A 227 7.06 4.26 2.19
C LEU A 227 7.68 3.01 1.57
N VAL A 228 8.41 3.18 0.48
CA VAL A 228 9.21 2.11 -0.13
C VAL A 228 10.64 2.58 -0.26
N PHE A 229 11.54 1.76 0.26
CA PHE A 229 12.97 1.99 0.21
C PHE A 229 13.65 0.91 -0.61
N ALA A 230 14.63 1.28 -1.43
CA ALA A 230 15.44 0.34 -2.19
C ALA A 230 16.94 0.57 -1.97
N ARG A 231 17.69 -0.51 -2.16
CA ARG A 231 19.15 -0.53 -2.12
C ARG A 231 19.78 -0.13 -3.44
#